data_AF-A0A2D0HDS9-F1
#
_entry.id   AF-A0A2D0HDS9-F1
#
_cell.length_a   1.000
_cell.length_b   1.000
_cell.length_c   1.000
_cell.angle_alpha   90.00
_cell.angle_beta   90.00
_cell.angle_gamma   90.00
#
_symmetry.space_group_name_H-M   'P 1'
#
loop_
_entity.id
_entity.type
_entity.pdbx_description
1 polymer ?
#
loop_
_entity_poly.entity_id
_entity_poly.type
_entity_poly.pdbx_seq_one_letter_code
_entity_poly.pdbx_strand_id
1 'polypeptide(L)'
;MEPNSNFTENQLLLSSAQLQEQLEQQKALASVIVRIRESLDLETIFQTTVTQVRQLLNADRVAVFQFDREQNWEGEFVSEDVAPGWDSAMAVKVYDHCFGEQFA
;
A
#
# COMPACT_ATOMS: atom_id res chain seq x y z
N MET A 1 -22.32 -42.11 -38.47
CA MET A 1 -21.05 -41.39 -38.71
C MET A 1 -20.51 -41.08 -37.32
N GLU A 2 -19.67 -41.97 -36.80
CA GLU A 2 -19.11 -41.86 -35.44
C GLU A 2 -18.22 -40.61 -35.38
N PRO A 3 -18.45 -39.67 -34.45
CA PRO A 3 -17.56 -38.53 -34.27
C PRO A 3 -16.19 -39.06 -33.80
N ASN A 4 -15.13 -38.60 -34.46
CA ASN A 4 -13.75 -39.04 -34.28
C ASN A 4 -13.29 -38.89 -32.80
N SER A 5 -13.21 -40.01 -32.04
CA SER A 5 -12.88 -40.06 -30.59
C SER A 5 -11.66 -39.21 -30.19
N ASN A 6 -10.63 -39.21 -31.04
CA ASN A 6 -9.39 -38.47 -30.81
C ASN A 6 -9.59 -36.94 -30.83
N PHE A 7 -10.64 -36.46 -31.51
CA PHE A 7 -10.96 -35.03 -31.53
C PHE A 7 -11.55 -34.58 -30.20
N THR A 8 -12.47 -35.38 -29.64
CA THR A 8 -13.12 -35.09 -28.36
C THR A 8 -12.14 -35.16 -27.19
N GLU A 9 -11.22 -36.14 -27.19
CA GLU A 9 -10.17 -36.27 -26.18
C GLU A 9 -9.19 -35.08 -26.22
N ASN A 10 -8.75 -34.68 -27.42
CA ASN A 10 -7.90 -33.48 -27.56
C ASN A 10 -8.63 -32.22 -27.09
N GLN A 11 -9.93 -32.09 -27.37
CA GLN A 11 -10.73 -30.94 -26.94
C GLN A 11 -10.93 -30.89 -25.42
N LEU A 12 -11.09 -32.05 -24.77
CA LEU A 12 -11.14 -32.19 -23.31
C LEU A 12 -9.80 -31.84 -22.65
N LEU A 13 -8.67 -32.29 -23.23
CA LEU A 13 -7.33 -31.99 -22.73
C LEU A 13 -6.99 -30.49 -22.85
N LEU A 14 -7.37 -29.85 -23.97
CA LEU A 14 -7.19 -28.41 -24.15
C LEU A 14 -8.01 -27.61 -23.12
N SER A 15 -9.26 -28.01 -22.89
CA SER A 15 -10.13 -27.38 -21.89
C SER A 15 -9.58 -27.54 -20.46
N SER A 16 -9.07 -28.72 -20.11
CA SER A 16 -8.49 -28.95 -18.77
C SER A 16 -7.20 -28.14 -18.56
N ALA A 17 -6.35 -28.02 -19.57
CA ALA A 17 -5.15 -27.18 -19.53
C ALA A 17 -5.50 -25.69 -19.34
N GLN A 18 -6.52 -25.19 -20.07
CA GLN A 18 -7.01 -23.83 -19.91
C GLN A 18 -7.58 -23.57 -18.50
N LEU A 19 -8.33 -24.52 -17.94
CA LEU A 19 -8.84 -24.42 -16.58
C LEU A 19 -7.71 -24.43 -15.53
N GLN A 20 -6.68 -25.25 -15.73
CA GLN A 20 -5.50 -25.26 -14.87
C GLN A 20 -4.74 -23.93 -14.93
N GLU A 21 -4.54 -23.38 -16.13
CA GLU A 21 -3.91 -22.07 -16.30
C GLU A 21 -4.71 -20.97 -15.59
N GLN A 22 -6.04 -20.96 -15.75
CA GLN A 22 -6.91 -20.00 -15.05
C GLN A 22 -6.84 -20.15 -13.53
N LEU A 23 -6.80 -21.38 -13.01
CA LEU A 23 -6.65 -21.62 -11.57
C LEU A 23 -5.31 -21.13 -11.05
N GLU A 24 -4.22 -21.36 -11.77
CA GLU A 24 -2.90 -20.85 -11.38
C GLU A 24 -2.84 -19.31 -11.44
N GLN A 25 -3.45 -18.68 -12.44
CA GLN A 25 -3.60 -17.23 -12.49
C GLN A 25 -4.41 -16.68 -11.30
N GLN A 26 -5.52 -17.33 -10.94
CA GLN A 26 -6.33 -16.94 -9.79
C GLN A 26 -5.59 -17.09 -8.46
N LYS A 27 -4.85 -18.19 -8.28
CA LYS A 27 -4.00 -18.40 -7.09
C LYS A 27 -2.89 -17.36 -7.00
N ALA A 28 -2.22 -17.04 -8.11
CA ALA A 28 -1.20 -16.00 -8.15
C ALA A 28 -1.79 -14.63 -7.77
N LEU A 29 -2.94 -14.27 -8.35
CA LEU A 29 -3.64 -13.03 -8.01
C LEU A 29 -4.05 -12.98 -6.53
N ALA A 30 -4.62 -14.06 -6.00
CA ALA A 30 -4.99 -14.15 -4.59
C ALA A 30 -3.75 -14.02 -3.68
N SER A 31 -2.63 -14.64 -4.03
CA SER A 31 -1.37 -14.51 -3.28
C SER A 31 -0.83 -13.08 -3.29
N VAL A 32 -0.93 -12.38 -4.43
CA VAL A 32 -0.56 -10.96 -4.52
C VAL A 32 -1.46 -10.10 -3.63
N ILE A 33 -2.78 -10.32 -3.66
CA ILE A 33 -3.74 -9.59 -2.80
C ILE A 33 -3.46 -9.87 -1.32
N VAL A 34 -3.22 -11.14 -0.96
CA VAL A 34 -2.86 -11.54 0.39
C VAL A 34 -1.56 -10.85 0.81
N ARG A 35 -0.51 -10.82 -0.02
CA ARG A 35 0.74 -10.10 0.29
C ARG A 35 0.56 -8.58 0.42
N ILE A 36 -0.29 -7.96 -0.40
CA ILE A 36 -0.64 -6.53 -0.26
C ILE A 36 -1.38 -6.28 1.06
N ARG A 37 -2.23 -7.22 1.50
CA ARG A 37 -2.97 -7.15 2.77
C ARG A 37 -2.14 -7.58 3.99
N GLU A 38 -1.17 -8.48 3.82
CA GLU A 38 -0.25 -8.95 4.86
C GLU A 38 0.89 -7.97 5.08
N SER A 39 1.33 -7.26 4.02
CA SER A 39 2.21 -6.09 4.14
C SER A 39 1.41 -4.82 4.46
N LEU A 40 0.73 -4.85 5.61
CA LEU A 40 0.15 -3.68 6.26
C LEU A 40 1.16 -3.10 7.27
N ASP A 41 2.43 -3.06 6.88
CA ASP A 41 3.41 -2.30 7.63
C ASP A 41 3.14 -0.82 7.36
N LEU A 42 2.32 -0.23 8.24
CA LEU A 42 1.97 1.19 8.17
C LEU A 42 3.22 2.06 8.12
N GLU A 43 4.32 1.64 8.74
CA GLU A 43 5.62 2.31 8.64
C GLU A 43 6.12 2.32 7.20
N THR A 44 6.19 1.16 6.53
CA THR A 44 6.55 1.07 5.10
C THR A 44 5.60 1.88 4.21
N ILE A 45 4.28 1.84 4.46
CA ILE A 45 3.30 2.58 3.66
C ILE A 45 3.51 4.09 3.81
N PHE A 46 3.62 4.58 5.03
CA PHE A 46 3.84 6.01 5.27
C PHE A 46 5.19 6.46 4.74
N GLN A 47 6.26 5.69 4.96
CA GLN A 47 7.59 6.02 4.48
C GLN A 47 7.67 6.08 2.95
N THR A 48 7.04 5.11 2.28
CA THR A 48 6.94 5.10 0.81
C THR A 48 6.17 6.33 0.33
N THR A 49 5.08 6.68 1.02
CA THR A 49 4.22 7.82 0.67
C THR A 49 4.96 9.14 0.79
N VAL A 50 5.59 9.44 1.94
CA VAL A 50 6.30 10.73 2.14
C VAL A 50 7.44 10.90 1.14
N THR A 51 8.15 9.81 0.82
CA THR A 51 9.25 9.83 -0.16
C THR A 51 8.74 10.13 -1.57
N GLN A 52 7.71 9.41 -2.03
CA GLN A 52 7.18 9.58 -3.38
C GLN A 52 6.52 10.96 -3.57
N VAL A 53 5.76 11.43 -2.57
CA VAL A 53 5.10 12.72 -2.62
C VAL A 53 6.10 13.87 -2.61
N ARG A 54 7.18 13.79 -1.80
CA ARG A 54 8.21 14.84 -1.79
C ARG A 54 8.87 14.99 -3.16
N GLN A 55 9.21 13.88 -3.80
CA GLN A 55 9.80 13.88 -5.15
C GLN A 55 8.82 14.41 -6.20
N LEU A 56 7.55 13.97 -6.15
CA LEU A 56 6.51 14.41 -7.08
C LEU A 56 6.26 15.92 -7.01
N LEU A 57 6.23 16.47 -5.80
CA LEU A 57 5.98 17.90 -5.57
C LEU A 57 7.24 18.76 -5.64
N ASN A 58 8.42 18.15 -5.75
CA ASN A 58 9.72 18.80 -5.61
C ASN A 58 9.80 19.69 -4.35
N ALA A 59 9.31 19.16 -3.23
CA ALA A 59 9.26 19.85 -1.96
C ALA A 59 10.52 19.56 -1.11
N ASP A 60 10.83 20.47 -0.19
CA ASP A 60 11.92 20.28 0.77
C ASP A 60 11.57 19.27 1.87
N ARG A 61 10.27 19.10 2.19
CA ARG A 61 9.79 18.19 3.24
C ARG A 61 8.36 17.73 2.97
N VAL A 62 8.08 16.46 3.27
CA VAL A 62 6.73 15.91 3.41
C VAL A 62 6.69 15.05 4.66
N ALA A 63 5.63 15.17 5.45
CA ALA A 63 5.44 14.38 6.66
C ALA A 63 3.98 13.97 6.84
N VAL A 64 3.75 12.87 7.55
CA VAL A 64 2.43 12.41 7.99
C VAL A 64 2.29 12.75 9.46
N PHE A 65 1.26 13.53 9.80
CA PHE A 65 0.91 13.85 11.19
C PHE A 65 -0.34 13.08 11.59
N GLN A 66 -0.28 12.36 12.71
CA GLN A 66 -1.39 11.59 13.25
C GLN A 66 -1.96 12.31 14.47
N PHE A 67 -3.26 12.59 14.45
CA PHE A 67 -3.99 13.17 15.57
C PHE A 67 -4.49 12.09 16.54
N ASP A 68 -4.29 12.32 17.83
CA ASP A 68 -4.88 11.58 18.94
C ASP A 68 -6.13 12.31 19.44
N ARG A 69 -7.27 11.63 19.33
CA ARG A 69 -8.57 12.17 19.73
C ARG A 69 -8.78 12.16 21.24
N GLU A 70 -8.03 11.34 21.97
CA GLU A 70 -8.13 11.21 23.43
C GLU A 70 -7.32 12.32 24.14
N GLN A 71 -6.38 12.94 23.43
CA GLN A 71 -5.51 14.02 23.93
C GLN A 71 -5.83 15.36 23.25
N ASN A 72 -7.09 15.80 23.24
CA ASN A 72 -7.49 17.11 22.70
C ASN A 72 -7.04 17.41 21.25
N TRP A 73 -6.97 16.40 20.37
CA TRP A 73 -6.43 16.54 19.01
C TRP A 73 -4.96 16.97 18.97
N GLU A 74 -4.20 16.66 20.02
CA GLU A 74 -2.75 16.62 19.96
C GLU A 74 -2.32 15.51 18.99
N GLY A 75 -1.09 15.56 18.49
CA GLY A 75 -0.62 14.55 17.55
C GLY A 75 0.89 14.54 17.40
N GLU A 76 1.37 13.59 16.60
CA GLU A 76 2.80 13.44 16.30
C GLU A 76 3.06 13.14 14.83
N PHE A 77 4.26 13.47 14.37
CA PHE A 77 4.74 13.03 13.05
C PHE A 77 5.09 11.55 13.11
N VAL A 78 4.41 10.73 12.30
CA VAL A 78 4.60 9.27 12.25
C VAL A 78 5.48 8.83 11.07
N SER A 79 5.74 9.72 10.12
CA SER A 79 6.68 9.50 9.01
C SER A 79 7.08 10.84 8.39
N GLU A 80 8.31 10.95 7.90
CA GLU A 80 8.88 12.14 7.27
C GLU A 80 9.87 11.72 6.17
N ASP A 81 9.89 12.50 5.08
CA ASP A 81 11.03 12.58 4.19
C ASP A 81 11.43 14.06 4.05
N VAL A 82 12.71 14.34 4.22
CA VAL A 82 13.25 15.70 4.32
C VAL A 82 14.54 15.80 3.52
N ALA A 83 14.68 16.90 2.78
CA ALA A 83 15.87 17.15 1.98
C ALA A 83 17.12 17.32 2.89
N PRO A 84 18.32 16.94 2.40
CA PRO A 84 19.56 17.17 3.12
C PRO A 84 19.74 18.64 3.51
N GLY A 85 20.20 18.90 4.73
CA GLY A 85 20.43 20.27 5.25
C GLY A 85 19.28 20.86 6.06
N TRP A 86 18.17 20.12 6.23
CA TRP A 86 17.06 20.50 7.10
C TRP A 86 16.96 19.57 8.31
N ASP A 87 16.64 20.12 9.48
CA ASP A 87 16.46 19.33 10.71
C ASP A 87 15.15 18.54 10.67
N SER A 88 15.19 17.24 11.00
CA SER A 88 14.01 16.38 11.03
C SER A 88 12.98 16.84 12.07
N ALA A 89 11.72 16.96 11.67
CA ALA A 89 10.62 17.23 12.60
C ALA A 89 10.27 16.00 13.45
N MET A 90 10.65 14.79 13.05
CA MET A 90 10.48 13.59 13.87
C MET A 90 11.50 13.47 15.01
N ALA A 91 12.65 14.15 14.91
CA ALA A 91 13.71 14.11 15.93
C ALA A 91 13.34 14.87 17.22
N VAL A 92 12.33 15.73 17.16
CA VAL A 92 11.78 16.49 18.29
C VAL A 92 10.29 16.20 18.28
N LYS A 93 9.74 15.57 19.32
CA LYS A 93 8.27 15.42 19.43
C LYS A 93 7.66 16.82 19.57
N VAL A 94 7.31 17.43 18.44
CA VAL A 94 6.63 18.71 18.38
C VAL A 94 5.15 18.44 18.65
N TYR A 95 4.74 18.69 19.89
CA TYR A 95 3.33 18.78 20.24
C TYR A 95 2.81 20.13 19.74
N ASP A 96 2.10 20.12 18.62
CA ASP A 96 1.52 21.34 18.05
C ASP A 96 0.12 21.58 18.63
N HIS A 97 -0.01 22.53 19.55
CA HIS A 97 -1.30 22.96 20.11
C HIS A 97 -2.11 23.86 19.14
N CYS A 98 -1.61 24.19 17.95
CA CYS A 98 -2.27 25.14 17.05
C CYS A 98 -3.54 24.61 16.38
N PHE A 99 -3.80 23.30 16.37
CA PHE A 99 -5.00 22.74 15.76
C PHE A 99 -6.24 22.72 16.67
N GLY A 100 -6.07 22.78 18.00
CA GLY A 100 -7.16 22.58 18.98
C GLY A 100 -8.09 23.77 19.17
N GLU A 101 -7.68 25.00 18.86
CA GLU A 101 -8.50 26.20 19.17
C GLU A 101 -9.47 26.62 18.05
N GLN A 102 -9.30 26.14 16.81
CA GLN A 102 -10.13 26.59 15.67
C GLN A 102 -11.11 25.53 15.13
N PHE A 103 -10.99 24.26 15.52
CA PHE A 103 -11.77 23.15 14.94
C PHE A 103 -12.39 22.19 15.96
N ALA A 104 -12.25 22.45 17.26
CA ALA A 104 -12.94 21.74 18.34
C ALA A 104 -14.23 22.45 18.76
#